data_AF-A0A948VDT5-F1
#
_entry.id   AF-A0A948VDT5-F1
#
_cell.length_a   1.000
_cell.length_b   1.000
_cell.length_c   1.000
_cell.angle_alpha   90.00
_cell.angle_beta   90.00
_cell.angle_gamma   90.00
#
_symmetry.space_group_name_H-M   'P 1'
#
loop_
_entity.id
_entity.type
_entity.pdbx_description
1 polymer ?
#
loop_
_entity_poly.entity_id
_entity_poly.type
_entity_poly.pdbx_seq_one_letter_code
_entity_poly.pdbx_strand_id
1 'polypeptide(L)' 'AKEAVSEGVNGFLFDPFDKEKIKSHINKFLNEDKLALKMGDKSREIAVKKYSISKVTDELLKIYEG' A
#
# COMPACT_ATOMS: atom_id res chain seq x y z
N ALA A 1 6.65 0.13 6.11
CA ALA A 1 6.33 -0.56 4.83
C ALA A 1 5.30 -1.67 5.00
N LYS A 2 5.54 -2.69 5.85
CA LYS A 2 4.59 -3.81 6.06
C LYS A 2 3.18 -3.39 6.49
N GLU A 3 3.05 -2.30 7.23
CA GLU A 3 1.72 -1.82 7.69
C GLU A 3 0.92 -1.08 6.61
N ALA A 4 1.61 -0.54 5.60
CA ALA A 4 1.02 0.26 4.51
C ALA A 4 0.71 -0.59 3.27
N VAL A 5 1.42 -1.71 3.09
CA VAL A 5 1.24 -2.63 1.96
C VAL A 5 0.53 -3.90 2.43
N SER A 6 -0.59 -4.19 1.80
CA SER A 6 -1.33 -5.45 1.89
C SER A 6 -0.98 -6.31 0.68
N GLU A 7 -0.33 -7.44 0.94
CA GLU A 7 0.19 -8.37 -0.07
C GLU A 7 -0.84 -8.71 -1.14
N GLY A 8 -0.49 -8.49 -2.41
CA GLY A 8 -1.35 -8.77 -3.57
C GLY A 8 -2.55 -7.84 -3.75
N VAL A 9 -2.80 -6.91 -2.82
CA VAL A 9 -3.94 -5.97 -2.88
C VAL A 9 -3.51 -4.61 -3.41
N ASN A 10 -2.53 -3.99 -2.77
CA ASN A 10 -2.02 -2.67 -3.14
C ASN A 10 -0.49 -2.67 -3.36
N GLY A 11 0.12 -3.84 -3.32
CA GLY A 11 1.55 -4.03 -3.61
C GLY A 11 2.00 -5.44 -3.27
N PHE A 12 3.30 -5.66 -3.36
CA PHE A 12 3.95 -6.93 -3.04
C PHE A 12 5.08 -6.70 -2.02
N LEU A 13 5.22 -7.62 -1.09
CA LEU A 13 6.32 -7.69 -0.15
C LEU A 13 7.23 -8.85 -0.52
N PHE A 14 8.51 -8.58 -0.53
CA PHE A 14 9.55 -9.54 -0.86
C PHE A 14 10.77 -9.28 0.00
N ASP A 15 11.62 -10.31 0.12
CA ASP A 15 12.94 -10.13 0.70
C ASP A 15 13.78 -9.26 -0.25
N PRO A 16 14.43 -8.18 0.23
CA PRO A 16 15.25 -7.31 -0.61
C PRO A 16 16.38 -8.04 -1.36
N PHE A 17 16.82 -9.20 -0.88
CA PHE A 17 17.90 -9.99 -1.47
C PHE A 17 17.40 -11.17 -2.31
N ASP A 18 16.09 -11.43 -2.35
CA ASP A 18 15.47 -12.46 -3.19
C ASP A 18 15.21 -11.92 -4.60
N LYS A 19 16.25 -11.99 -5.43
CA LYS A 19 16.24 -11.52 -6.82
C LYS A 19 15.16 -12.19 -7.67
N GLU A 20 14.90 -13.48 -7.43
CA GLU A 20 13.90 -14.23 -8.19
C GLU A 20 12.48 -13.75 -7.87
N LYS A 21 12.19 -13.52 -6.59
CA LYS A 21 10.89 -12.98 -6.16
C LYS A 21 10.67 -11.55 -6.63
N ILE A 22 11.71 -10.71 -6.63
CA ILE A 22 11.64 -9.35 -7.20
C ILE A 22 11.28 -9.42 -8.69
N LYS A 23 12.02 -10.22 -9.47
CA LYS A 23 11.79 -10.37 -10.91
C LYS A 23 10.38 -10.90 -11.20
N SER A 24 9.93 -11.89 -10.44
CA SER A 24 8.59 -12.47 -10.56
C SER A 24 7.50 -11.41 -10.34
N HIS A 25 7.59 -10.62 -9.26
CA HIS A 25 6.61 -9.58 -8.97
C HIS A 25 6.60 -8.45 -9.99
N ILE A 26 7.78 -8.01 -10.46
CA ILE A 26 7.87 -7.00 -11.53
C ILE A 26 7.19 -7.51 -12.80
N ASN A 27 7.50 -8.74 -13.22
CA ASN A 27 6.88 -9.33 -14.41
C ASN A 27 5.37 -9.45 -14.25
N LYS A 28 4.88 -9.90 -13.09
CA LYS A 28 3.45 -9.98 -12.82
C LYS A 28 2.79 -8.59 -12.90
N PHE A 29 3.36 -7.59 -12.24
CA PHE A 29 2.84 -6.23 -12.21
C PHE A 29 2.73 -5.59 -13.60
N LEU A 30 3.70 -5.87 -14.48
CA LEU A 30 3.76 -5.30 -15.82
C LEU A 30 2.90 -6.04 -16.86
N ASN A 31 2.79 -7.37 -16.74
CA ASN A 31 2.18 -8.20 -17.77
C ASN A 31 0.75 -8.66 -17.46
N GLU A 32 0.31 -8.61 -16.20
CA GLU A 32 -1.06 -8.96 -15.83
C GLU A 32 -1.99 -7.76 -16.10
N ASP A 33 -2.96 -7.97 -16.98
CA ASP A 33 -3.87 -6.90 -17.42
C ASP A 33 -4.57 -6.24 -16.22
N LYS A 34 -4.56 -4.90 -16.20
CA LYS A 34 -5.17 -4.04 -15.17
C LYS A 34 -4.66 -4.24 -13.75
N LEU A 35 -3.67 -5.10 -13.49
CA LEU A 35 -3.17 -5.32 -12.12
C LEU A 35 -2.58 -4.04 -11.54
N ALA A 36 -1.73 -3.35 -12.29
CA ALA A 36 -1.14 -2.08 -11.88
C ALA A 36 -2.19 -1.01 -11.54
N LEU A 37 -3.24 -0.92 -12.36
CA LEU A 37 -4.34 0.01 -12.14
C LEU A 37 -5.10 -0.32 -10.85
N LYS A 38 -5.51 -1.58 -10.67
CA LYS A 38 -6.20 -2.05 -9.47
C LYS A 38 -5.38 -1.81 -8.20
N MET A 39 -4.09 -2.12 -8.23
CA MET A 39 -3.18 -1.91 -7.11
C MET A 39 -2.99 -0.42 -6.79
N GLY A 40 -2.92 0.44 -7.81
CA GLY A 40 -2.86 1.89 -7.66
C GLY A 40 -4.12 2.47 -7.01
N ASP A 41 -5.29 2.06 -7.49
CA ASP A 41 -6.58 2.48 -6.94
C ASP A 41 -6.71 2.07 -5.46
N LYS A 42 -6.36 0.81 -5.15
CA LYS A 42 -6.36 0.31 -3.76
C LYS A 42 -5.32 1.01 -2.89
N SER A 43 -4.15 1.33 -3.44
CA SER A 43 -3.14 2.12 -2.73
C SER A 43 -3.67 3.49 -2.34
N ARG A 44 -4.35 4.18 -3.27
CA ARG A 44 -4.95 5.49 -3.01
C ARG A 44 -6.06 5.40 -1.96
N GLU A 45 -6.96 4.43 -2.08
CA GLU A 45 -8.05 4.19 -1.12
C GLU A 45 -7.51 4.01 0.31
N ILE A 46 -6.50 3.14 0.47
CA ILE A 46 -5.87 2.86 1.76
C ILE A 46 -5.16 4.11 2.30
N ALA A 47 -4.44 4.83 1.45
CA ALA A 47 -3.71 6.03 1.84
C ALA A 47 -4.65 7.10 2.41
N VAL A 48 -5.75 7.41 1.70
CA VAL A 48 -6.73 8.39 2.15
C VAL A 48 -7.44 7.92 3.43
N LYS A 49 -7.83 6.64 3.50
CA LYS A 49 -8.57 6.11 4.63
C LYS A 49 -7.75 6.00 5.92
N LYS A 50 -6.45 5.75 5.83
CA LYS A 50 -5.60 5.54 7.01
C LYS A 50 -4.73 6.74 7.35
N TYR A 51 -4.28 7.51 6.36
CA TYR A 51 -3.19 8.46 6.51
C TYR A 51 -3.54 9.86 5.96
N SER A 52 -4.82 10.17 5.74
CA SER A 52 -5.22 11.53 5.39
C SER A 52 -4.97 12.49 6.55
N ILE A 53 -4.54 13.72 6.22
CA ILE A 53 -4.25 14.75 7.23
C ILE A 53 -5.45 15.01 8.14
N SER A 54 -6.66 15.07 7.56
CA SER A 54 -7.91 15.24 8.32
C SER A 54 -8.05 14.16 9.41
N LYS A 55 -7.90 12.89 9.04
CA LYS A 55 -8.05 11.78 9.98
C LYS A 55 -7.01 11.82 11.09
N VAL A 56 -5.75 12.06 10.73
CA VAL A 56 -4.65 12.12 11.71
C VAL A 56 -4.85 13.31 12.65
N THR A 57 -5.27 14.47 12.14
CA THR A 57 -5.60 15.64 12.95
C THR A 57 -6.75 15.37 13.90
N ASP A 58 -7.84 14.73 13.44
CA ASP A 58 -8.98 14.36 14.29
C ASP A 58 -8.58 13.39 15.41
N GLU A 59 -7.74 12.40 15.10
CA GLU A 59 -7.20 11.46 16.09
C GLU A 59 -6.30 12.18 17.11
N LEU A 60 -5.50 13.13 16.67
CA LEU A 60 -4.61 13.91 17.53
C LEU A 60 -5.39 14.88 18.44
N LEU A 61 -6.41 15.56 17.92
CA LEU A 61 -7.25 16.46 18.71
C LEU A 61 -7.97 15.71 19.85
N LYS A 62 -8.47 14.50 19.60
CA LYS A 62 -9.08 13.65 20.63
C LYS A 62 -8.14 13.32 21.78
N ILE A 63 -6.83 13.23 21.53
CA ILE A 63 -5.83 13.01 22.57
C ILE A 63 -5.65 14.27 23.43
N TYR A 64 -5.73 15.46 22.82
CA TYR A 64 -5.60 16.74 23.53
C TYR A 64 -6.86 17.17 24.29
N GLU A 65 -8.04 16.67 23.91
CA GLU A 65 -9.32 16.94 24.58
C GLU A 65 -9.57 16.05 25.82
N GLY A 66 -8.72 15.02 26.04
CA GLY A 66 -8.72 14.16 27.23
C GLY A 66 -7.74 14.61 28.30
#